data_AF-A0A0B7C225-F1
#
_entry.id   AF-A0A0B7C225-F1
#
_cell.length_a   1.000
_cell.length_b   1.000
_cell.length_c   1.000
_cell.angle_alpha   90.00
_cell.angle_beta   90.00
_cell.angle_gamma   90.00
#
_symmetry.space_group_name_H-M   'P 1'
#
loop_
_entity.id
_entity.type
_entity.pdbx_description
1 polymer ?
#
loop_
_entity_poly.entity_id
_entity_poly.type
_entity_poly.pdbx_seq_one_letter_code
_entity_poly.pdbx_strand_id
1 'polypeptide(L)'
;CIEFALKVKPIRRYIPKARWQYKVWWFVTSQAFEYGIFVLIMINTVALAMRFDGESDSYSNALDHLNIVFTGVFASEFILKLAAFRFKNYFGDAWNVFDFIIV
;
A
#
# COMPACT_ATOMS: atom_id res chain seq x y z
N CYS A 1 -2.38 1.08 -35.14
CA CYS A 1 -3.64 0.65 -34.48
C CYS A 1 -4.01 -0.82 -34.74
N ILE A 2 -3.95 -1.31 -35.99
CA ILE A 2 -4.34 -2.69 -36.33
C ILE A 2 -3.47 -3.75 -35.61
N GLU A 3 -2.16 -3.54 -35.54
CA GLU A 3 -1.26 -4.48 -34.85
C GLU A 3 -1.51 -4.59 -33.34
N PHE A 4 -1.93 -3.50 -32.69
CA PHE A 4 -2.28 -3.51 -31.27
C PHE A 4 -3.57 -4.28 -31.01
N ALA A 5 -4.57 -4.09 -31.86
CA ALA A 5 -5.84 -4.82 -31.79
C ALA A 5 -5.65 -6.33 -31.97
N LEU A 6 -4.70 -6.76 -32.81
CA LEU A 6 -4.42 -8.17 -33.06
C LEU A 6 -3.59 -8.86 -31.97
N LYS A 7 -2.79 -8.12 -31.19
CA LYS A 7 -1.86 -8.68 -30.19
C LYS A 7 -2.31 -8.52 -28.74
N VAL A 8 -3.35 -7.72 -28.47
CA VAL A 8 -3.83 -7.47 -27.10
C VAL A 8 -4.35 -8.75 -26.46
N LYS A 9 -3.86 -9.06 -25.26
CA LYS A 9 -4.39 -10.10 -24.38
C LYS A 9 -5.24 -9.45 -23.29
N PRO A 10 -6.33 -10.10 -22.85
CA PRO A 10 -7.19 -9.55 -21.81
C PRO A 10 -6.41 -9.42 -20.50
N ILE A 11 -6.55 -8.25 -19.85
CA ILE A 11 -5.98 -7.99 -18.52
C ILE A 11 -6.81 -8.79 -17.50
N ARG A 12 -6.13 -9.59 -16.67
CA ARG A 12 -6.79 -10.35 -15.60
C ARG A 12 -7.18 -9.41 -14.46
N ARG A 13 -8.45 -9.02 -14.37
CA ARG A 13 -8.99 -8.31 -13.20
C ARG A 13 -9.67 -9.32 -12.26
N TYR A 14 -9.13 -9.48 -11.05
CA TYR A 14 -9.70 -10.39 -10.06
C TYR A 14 -10.91 -9.75 -9.37
N ILE A 15 -12.04 -10.45 -9.36
CA ILE A 15 -13.26 -10.04 -8.65
C ILE A 15 -13.59 -11.16 -7.66
N PRO A 16 -13.53 -10.91 -6.33
CA PRO A 16 -13.82 -11.94 -5.34
C PRO A 16 -15.31 -12.31 -5.33
N LYS A 17 -15.61 -13.61 -5.18
CA LYS A 17 -16.99 -14.14 -5.16
C LYS A 17 -17.65 -14.10 -3.77
N ALA A 18 -16.87 -14.01 -2.70
CA ALA A 18 -17.39 -14.01 -1.33
C ALA A 18 -17.77 -12.59 -0.88
N ARG A 19 -18.94 -12.43 -0.22
CA ARG A 19 -19.47 -11.10 0.19
C ARG A 19 -18.52 -10.33 1.12
N TRP A 20 -17.89 -11.02 2.07
CA TRP A 20 -16.92 -10.42 3.01
C TRP A 20 -15.64 -9.98 2.29
N GLN A 21 -15.10 -10.85 1.43
CA GLN A 21 -13.92 -10.57 0.61
C GLN A 21 -14.16 -9.42 -0.37
N TYR A 22 -15.39 -9.30 -0.91
CA TYR A 22 -15.77 -8.21 -1.80
C TYR A 22 -15.79 -6.85 -1.09
N LYS A 23 -16.27 -6.77 0.16
CA LYS A 23 -16.23 -5.52 0.94
C LYS A 23 -14.80 -5.05 1.18
N VAL A 24 -13.90 -5.95 1.57
CA VAL A 24 -12.48 -5.63 1.79
C VAL A 24 -11.81 -5.26 0.47
N TRP A 25 -12.05 -6.01 -0.59
CA TRP A 25 -11.53 -5.71 -1.93
C TRP A 25 -12.01 -4.35 -2.46
N TRP A 26 -13.28 -4.01 -2.27
CA TRP A 26 -13.83 -2.72 -2.70
C TRP A 26 -13.21 -1.55 -1.93
N PHE A 27 -12.97 -1.72 -0.62
CA PHE A 27 -12.31 -0.71 0.20
C PHE A 27 -10.84 -0.51 -0.22
N VAL A 28 -10.10 -1.61 -0.35
CA VAL A 28 -8.67 -1.61 -0.68
C VAL A 28 -8.40 -1.14 -2.11
N THR A 29 -9.29 -1.44 -3.06
CA THR A 29 -9.17 -1.00 -4.47
C THR A 29 -9.72 0.44 -4.67
N SER A 30 -10.12 1.13 -3.59
CA SER A 30 -10.62 2.49 -3.72
C SER A 30 -9.47 3.47 -3.96
N GLN A 31 -9.66 4.41 -4.90
CA GLN A 31 -8.64 5.43 -5.18
C GLN A 31 -8.31 6.28 -3.95
N ALA A 32 -9.30 6.54 -3.08
CA ALA A 32 -9.08 7.30 -1.85
C ALA A 32 -8.11 6.59 -0.90
N PHE A 33 -8.15 5.26 -0.85
CA PHE A 33 -7.23 4.46 -0.05
C PHE A 33 -5.81 4.53 -0.62
N GLU A 34 -5.65 4.37 -1.93
CA GLU A 34 -4.35 4.50 -2.61
C GLU A 34 -3.72 5.89 -2.40
N TYR A 35 -4.50 6.97 -2.54
CA TYR A 35 -4.03 8.32 -2.24
C TYR A 35 -3.69 8.53 -0.76
N GLY A 36 -4.45 7.90 0.16
CA GLY A 36 -4.16 7.96 1.59
C GLY A 36 -2.80 7.37 1.94
N ILE A 37 -2.48 6.21 1.38
CA ILE A 37 -1.18 5.55 1.52
C ILE A 37 -0.06 6.41 0.93
N PHE A 38 -0.26 6.99 -0.26
CA PHE A 38 0.73 7.88 -0.88
C PHE A 38 1.04 9.12 -0.01
N VAL A 39 0.01 9.73 0.57
CA VAL A 39 0.16 10.87 1.49
C VAL A 39 0.90 10.45 2.77
N LEU A 40 0.60 9.28 3.33
CA LEU A 40 1.30 8.74 4.50
C LEU A 40 2.79 8.52 4.23
N ILE A 41 3.16 8.02 3.05
CA ILE A 41 4.57 7.88 2.64
C ILE A 41 5.25 9.25 2.56
N MET A 42 4.58 10.25 1.98
CA MET A 42 5.11 11.62 1.93
C MET A 42 5.30 12.22 3.32
N ILE A 43 4.35 12.04 4.24
CA ILE A 43 4.47 12.57 5.60
C ILE A 43 5.61 11.87 6.34
N ASN A 44 5.75 10.55 6.20
CA ASN A 44 6.84 9.79 6.82
C ASN A 44 8.23 10.23 6.31
N THR A 45 8.36 10.42 4.99
CA THR A 45 9.63 10.86 4.38
C THR A 45 9.98 12.30 4.78
N VAL A 46 9.00 13.20 4.88
CA VAL A 46 9.21 14.57 5.40
C VAL A 46 9.57 14.55 6.89
N ALA A 47 8.89 13.72 7.69
CA ALA A 47 9.22 13.54 9.11
C ALA A 47 10.68 13.08 9.28
N LEU A 48 11.11 12.08 8.51
CA LEU A 48 12.51 11.63 8.53
C LEU A 48 13.48 12.72 8.05
N ALA A 49 13.13 13.49 7.02
CA ALA A 49 13.97 14.57 6.48
C ALA A 49 14.11 15.76 7.46
N MET A 50 13.16 15.94 8.38
CA MET A 50 13.21 16.98 9.41
C MET A 50 14.07 16.60 10.63
N ARG A 51 14.61 15.38 10.71
CA ARG A 51 15.58 15.03 11.75
C ARG A 51 16.85 15.86 11.58
N PHE A 52 17.28 16.52 12.65
CA PHE A 52 18.48 17.35 12.68
C PHE A 52 19.37 16.98 13.87
N ASP A 53 20.68 17.18 13.71
CA ASP A 53 21.67 16.91 14.75
C ASP A 53 21.57 17.99 15.85
N GLY A 54 21.28 17.58 17.09
CA GLY A 54 20.99 18.48 18.21
C GLY A 54 19.50 18.65 18.56
N GLU A 55 18.62 17.78 18.04
CA GLU A 55 17.21 17.77 18.42
C GLU A 55 16.99 17.43 19.90
N SER A 56 15.98 18.04 20.53
CA SER A 56 15.61 17.72 21.92
C SER A 56 15.06 16.29 22.01
N ASP A 57 15.37 15.57 23.11
CA ASP A 57 14.94 14.18 23.32
C ASP A 57 13.42 13.96 23.15
N SER A 58 12.60 14.97 23.49
CA SER A 58 11.15 14.92 23.32
C SER A 58 10.71 14.93 21.85
N TYR A 59 11.43 15.68 21.00
CA TYR A 59 11.15 15.76 19.55
C TYR A 59 11.55 14.46 18.85
N SER A 60 12.73 13.92 19.20
CA SER A 60 13.22 12.65 18.67
C SER A 60 12.28 11.48 19.01
N ASN A 61 11.78 11.41 20.25
CA ASN A 61 10.82 10.39 20.66
C ASN A 61 9.46 10.51 19.94
N ALA A 62 9.00 11.73 19.65
CA ALA A 62 7.77 11.94 18.88
C ALA A 62 7.91 11.47 17.42
N LEU A 63 9.06 11.73 16.80
CA LEU A 63 9.42 11.27 15.46
C LEU A 63 9.52 9.74 15.39
N ASP A 64 10.15 9.10 16.37
CA ASP A 64 10.22 7.63 16.43
C ASP A 64 8.85 6.99 16.61
N HIS A 65 7.99 7.56 17.46
CA HIS A 65 6.61 7.08 17.60
C HIS A 65 5.81 7.23 16.30
N LEU A 66 5.97 8.34 15.59
CA LEU A 66 5.34 8.54 14.28
C LEU A 66 5.82 7.50 13.26
N ASN A 67 7.13 7.24 13.18
CA ASN A 67 7.69 6.21 12.30
C ASN A 67 7.08 4.82 12.62
N ILE A 68 6.99 4.45 13.90
CA ILE A 68 6.40 3.18 14.32
C ILE A 68 4.92 3.07 13.94
N VAL A 69 4.16 4.17 14.08
CA VAL A 69 2.75 4.22 13.68
C VAL A 69 2.63 4.08 12.16
N PHE A 70 3.47 4.78 11.39
CA PHE A 70 3.47 4.67 9.93
C PHE A 70 3.80 3.26 9.47
N THR A 71 4.84 2.62 10.01
CA THR A 71 5.16 1.21 9.73
C THR A 71 4.00 0.28 10.08
N GLY A 72 3.32 0.51 11.21
CA GLY A 72 2.14 -0.27 11.59
C GLY A 72 0.96 -0.10 10.62
N VAL A 73 0.73 1.12 10.11
CA VAL A 73 -0.32 1.39 9.12
C VAL A 73 -0.01 0.69 7.79
N PHE A 74 1.23 0.75 7.29
CA PHE A 74 1.63 0.04 6.07
C PHE A 74 1.55 -1.48 6.24
N ALA A 75 1.96 -2.02 7.39
CA ALA A 75 1.79 -3.44 7.69
C ALA A 75 0.31 -3.87 7.73
N SER A 76 -0.57 -3.04 8.29
CA SER A 76 -2.02 -3.31 8.32
C SER A 76 -2.64 -3.29 6.92
N GLU A 77 -2.16 -2.39 6.06
CA GLU A 77 -2.59 -2.26 4.68
C GLU A 77 -2.21 -3.50 3.84
N PHE A 78 -0.99 -4.00 4.03
CA PHE A 78 -0.55 -5.28 3.48
C PHE A 78 -1.48 -6.43 3.88
N ILE A 79 -1.82 -6.55 5.17
CA ILE A 79 -2.71 -7.61 5.67
C ILE A 79 -4.10 -7.51 5.02
N LEU A 80 -4.62 -6.29 4.85
CA LEU A 80 -5.91 -6.04 4.19
C LEU A 80 -5.88 -6.41 2.71
N LYS A 81 -4.81 -6.04 1.98
CA LYS A 81 -4.64 -6.44 0.57
C LYS A 81 -4.48 -7.96 0.42
N LEU A 82 -3.72 -8.61 1.30
CA LEU A 82 -3.54 -10.06 1.30
C LEU A 82 -4.87 -10.79 1.55
N ALA A 83 -5.67 -10.30 2.50
CA ALA A 83 -7.02 -10.82 2.79
C ALA A 83 -7.99 -10.60 1.62
N ALA A 84 -7.86 -9.48 0.88
CA ALA A 84 -8.69 -9.17 -0.28
C ALA A 84 -8.39 -10.04 -1.51
N PHE A 85 -7.11 -10.22 -1.88
CA PHE A 85 -6.73 -10.83 -3.17
C PHE A 85 -6.50 -12.34 -3.13
N ARG A 86 -6.39 -12.96 -1.94
CA ARG A 86 -5.98 -14.36 -1.74
C ARG A 86 -4.52 -14.58 -2.20
N PHE A 87 -3.72 -15.30 -1.40
CA PHE A 87 -2.26 -15.52 -1.61
C PHE A 87 -1.84 -15.74 -3.08
N LYS A 88 -2.59 -16.56 -3.84
CA LYS A 88 -2.22 -16.95 -5.21
C LYS A 88 -2.35 -15.82 -6.25
N ASN A 89 -3.21 -14.83 -6.02
CA ASN A 89 -3.43 -13.72 -6.96
C ASN A 89 -2.70 -12.44 -6.52
N TYR A 90 -2.33 -12.35 -5.24
CA TYR A 90 -1.53 -11.25 -4.70
C TYR A 90 -0.10 -11.21 -5.29
N PHE A 91 0.59 -12.36 -5.34
CA PHE A 91 1.93 -12.49 -5.94
C PHE A 91 1.95 -12.40 -7.48
N GLY A 92 0.78 -12.35 -8.13
CA GLY A 92 0.68 -12.18 -9.58
C GLY A 92 0.82 -10.73 -10.04
N ASP A 93 0.68 -9.76 -9.12
CA ASP A 93 0.79 -8.35 -9.42
C ASP A 93 2.13 -7.80 -8.87
N ALA A 94 3.01 -7.38 -9.78
CA ALA A 94 4.33 -6.88 -9.42
C ALA A 94 4.26 -5.65 -8.50
N TRP A 95 3.21 -4.83 -8.59
CA TRP A 95 3.05 -3.66 -7.73
C TRP A 95 2.73 -4.03 -6.28
N ASN A 96 1.91 -5.05 -6.06
CA ASN A 96 1.62 -5.56 -4.72
C ASN A 96 2.83 -6.27 -4.09
N VAL A 97 3.69 -6.89 -4.92
CA VAL A 97 4.96 -7.48 -4.46
C VAL A 97 5.99 -6.40 -4.13
N PHE A 98 6.05 -5.32 -4.90
CA PHE A 98 6.89 -4.17 -4.61
C PHE A 98 6.50 -3.52 -3.28
N ASP A 99 5.20 -3.34 -3.04
CA ASP A 99 4.65 -2.86 -1.77
C ASP A 99 5.06 -3.76 -0.59
N PHE A 100 5.02 -5.09 -0.77
CA PHE A 100 5.48 -6.05 0.23
C PHE A 100 7.00 -5.98 0.54
N ILE A 101 7.82 -5.56 -0.42
CA ILE A 101 9.28 -5.44 -0.21
C ILE A 101 9.62 -4.13 0.52
N ILE A 102 8.80 -3.09 0.35
CA ILE A 102 9.02 -1.78 0.97
C ILE A 102 8.52 -1.73 2.41
N VAL A 103 7.42 -2.42 2.72
CA VAL A 103 6.90 -2.61 4.09
C VAL A 103 7.82 -3.50 4.91
#